data_AF-A0A5K3EW75-F1
#
_entry.id   AF-A0A5K3EW75-F1
#
_cell.length_a   1.000
_cell.length_b   1.000
_cell.length_c   1.000
_cell.angle_alpha   90.00
_cell.angle_beta   90.00
_cell.angle_gamma   90.00
#
_symmetry.space_group_name_H-M   'P 1'
#
loop_
_entity.id
_entity.type
_entity.pdbx_description
1 polymer ?
#
loop_
_entity_poly.entity_id
_entity_poly.type
_entity_poly.pdbx_seq_one_letter_code
_entity_poly.pdbx_strand_id
1 'polypeptide(L)'
;PSKEIAFGAVAVNTRTSGQVTIENGGAFDLRFAIFSAVRMQEMVSAKAARSSLRQRSSGPGPSDVTGASRVTLSPFTISPASGTIPVGGKQTISVECSVGAIAKVYEEELCIQISDRPKDSSGTTRLPFRLSVEACKPTLEVSDFESIFEEHRILQSRNEFLLLQNHDIVGGA
;
A
#
# COMPACT_ATOMS: atom_id res chain seq x y z
N PRO A 1 0.27 11.59 12.07
CA PRO A 1 1.00 10.52 11.34
C PRO A 1 0.13 9.88 10.25
N SER A 2 0.65 9.75 9.03
CA SER A 2 -0.02 8.98 7.97
C SER A 2 -0.17 7.53 8.42
N LYS A 3 -1.35 6.95 8.22
CA LYS A 3 -1.64 5.54 8.50
C LYS A 3 -1.63 4.69 7.23
N GLU A 4 -1.06 5.23 6.16
CA GLU A 4 -1.02 4.57 4.86
C GLU A 4 0.16 4.96 3.98
N ILE A 5 0.47 4.09 3.03
CA ILE A 5 1.24 4.40 1.82
C ILE A 5 0.35 4.08 0.62
N ALA A 6 0.00 5.12 -0.13
CA ALA A 6 -0.67 5.00 -1.41
C ALA A 6 0.35 5.28 -2.53
N PHE A 7 0.62 4.28 -3.37
CA PHE A 7 1.52 4.42 -4.51
C PHE A 7 0.87 5.08 -5.72
N GLY A 8 -0.45 5.24 -5.71
CA GLY A 8 -1.23 5.72 -6.85
C GLY A 8 -1.25 4.73 -8.00
N ALA A 9 -1.42 5.25 -9.22
CA ALA A 9 -1.39 4.48 -10.44
C ALA A 9 0.05 4.18 -10.87
N VAL A 10 0.34 2.91 -11.12
CA VAL A 10 1.64 2.42 -11.60
C VAL A 10 1.42 1.50 -12.79
N ALA A 11 2.30 1.57 -13.79
CA ALA A 11 2.18 0.70 -14.95
C ALA A 11 2.41 -0.78 -14.56
N VAL A 12 1.68 -1.69 -15.18
CA VAL A 12 1.91 -3.14 -15.03
C VAL A 12 3.36 -3.52 -15.33
N ASN A 13 3.86 -4.57 -14.67
CA ASN A 13 5.25 -5.04 -14.74
C ASN A 13 6.30 -4.03 -14.26
N THR A 14 5.94 -3.05 -13.42
CA THR A 14 6.88 -2.11 -12.82
C THR A 14 7.09 -2.36 -11.34
N ARG A 15 8.15 -1.73 -10.80
CA ARG A 15 8.47 -1.72 -9.38
C ARG A 15 8.54 -0.28 -8.90
N THR A 16 7.97 -0.03 -7.73
CA THR A 16 8.08 1.24 -7.02
C THR A 16 8.35 0.97 -5.54
N SER A 17 8.81 1.98 -4.81
CA SER A 17 9.16 1.85 -3.40
C SER A 17 8.74 3.07 -2.60
N GLY A 18 8.22 2.83 -1.41
CA GLY A 18 7.83 3.84 -0.43
C GLY A 18 8.51 3.57 0.91
N GLN A 19 8.46 4.54 1.81
CA GLN A 19 9.05 4.41 3.14
C GLN A 19 8.12 5.01 4.19
N VAL A 20 8.14 4.42 5.38
CA VAL A 20 7.52 4.98 6.58
C VAL A 20 8.50 4.88 7.74
N THR A 21 8.52 5.89 8.59
CA THR A 21 9.40 5.92 9.76
C THR A 21 8.60 5.71 11.04
N ILE A 22 9.06 4.77 11.87
CA ILE A 22 8.59 4.59 13.24
C ILE A 22 9.56 5.35 14.15
N GLU A 23 9.02 6.25 14.98
CA GLU A 23 9.81 7.04 15.93
C GLU A 23 9.47 6.62 17.36
N ASN A 24 10.51 6.39 18.18
CA ASN A 24 10.36 6.09 19.58
C ASN A 24 10.49 7.36 20.44
N GLY A 25 9.36 8.04 20.65
CA GLY A 25 9.25 9.15 21.60
C GLY A 25 8.99 8.71 23.05
N GLY A 26 9.09 7.41 23.35
CA GLY A 26 8.85 6.86 24.69
C GLY A 26 10.08 6.91 25.59
N ALA A 27 9.91 6.48 26.85
CA ALA A 27 10.99 6.41 27.85
C ALA A 27 11.75 5.07 27.86
N PHE A 28 11.35 4.11 27.02
CA PHE A 28 11.92 2.77 26.95
C PHE A 28 12.15 2.36 25.49
N ASP A 29 13.01 1.36 25.29
CA ASP A 29 13.21 0.76 23.97
C ASP A 29 11.89 0.19 23.43
N LEU A 30 11.60 0.51 22.17
CA LEU A 30 10.35 0.17 21.52
C LEU A 30 10.55 -1.03 20.61
N ARG A 31 10.00 -2.18 21.03
CA ARG A 31 9.95 -3.40 20.20
C ARG A 31 8.71 -3.42 19.31
N PHE A 32 8.92 -3.47 18.00
CA PHE A 32 7.85 -3.55 17.00
C PHE A 32 7.90 -4.83 16.17
N ALA A 33 6.74 -5.25 15.68
CA ALA A 33 6.59 -6.29 14.67
C ALA A 33 5.39 -5.98 13.76
N ILE A 34 5.52 -6.24 12.47
CA ILE A 34 4.55 -5.93 11.41
C ILE A 34 3.94 -7.23 10.90
N PHE A 35 2.62 -7.29 10.83
CA PHE A 35 1.86 -8.45 10.36
C PHE A 35 0.76 -8.02 9.39
N SER A 36 0.26 -8.93 8.55
CA SER A 36 -1.04 -8.72 7.93
C SER A 36 -2.14 -8.73 8.99
N ALA A 37 -3.20 -7.94 8.77
CA ALA A 37 -4.35 -7.90 9.66
C ALA A 37 -5.00 -9.29 9.82
N VAL A 38 -5.09 -10.07 8.73
CA VAL A 38 -5.64 -11.44 8.74
C VAL A 38 -4.83 -12.36 9.66
N ARG A 39 -3.50 -12.40 9.48
CA ARG A 39 -2.61 -13.24 10.32
C ARG A 39 -2.68 -12.83 11.78
N MET A 40 -2.84 -11.53 12.04
CA MET A 40 -3.01 -11.06 13.41
C MET A 40 -4.33 -11.55 14.02
N GLN A 41 -5.43 -11.52 13.27
CA GLN A 41 -6.73 -12.00 13.75
C GLN A 41 -6.68 -13.49 14.12
N GLU A 42 -5.99 -14.30 13.32
CA GLU A 42 -5.73 -15.71 13.61
C GLU A 42 -4.94 -15.90 14.92
N MET A 43 -3.89 -15.10 15.13
CA MET A 43 -3.08 -15.16 16.36
C MET A 43 -3.89 -14.79 17.61
N VAL A 44 -4.77 -13.80 17.52
CA VAL A 44 -5.66 -13.40 18.61
C VAL A 44 -6.66 -14.52 18.93
N SER A 45 -7.25 -15.10 17.88
CA SER A 45 -8.24 -16.17 17.99
C SER A 45 -7.64 -17.44 18.60
N ALA A 46 -6.43 -17.81 18.17
CA ALA A 46 -5.68 -18.94 18.72
C ALA A 46 -5.32 -18.73 20.21
N LYS A 47 -4.98 -17.50 20.60
CA LYS A 47 -4.66 -17.18 22.01
C LYS A 47 -5.90 -17.18 22.90
N ALA A 48 -7.04 -16.72 22.39
CA ALA A 48 -8.33 -16.82 23.08
C ALA A 48 -8.74 -18.29 23.29
N ALA A 49 -8.61 -19.14 22.26
CA ALA A 49 -8.90 -20.57 22.32
C ALA A 49 -7.98 -21.35 23.29
N ARG A 50 -6.73 -20.91 23.45
CA ARG A 50 -5.82 -21.48 24.46
C ARG A 50 -6.13 -21.01 25.89
N SER A 51 -6.75 -19.84 26.06
CA SER A 51 -7.15 -19.36 27.39
C SER A 51 -8.33 -20.14 27.98
N SER A 52 -9.16 -20.76 27.13
CA SER A 52 -10.26 -21.63 27.54
C SER A 52 -9.87 -23.08 27.85
N LEU A 53 -8.63 -23.50 27.51
CA LEU A 53 -8.06 -24.81 27.81
C LEU A 53 -6.98 -24.70 28.91
N ARG A 54 -7.44 -24.55 30.15
CA ARG A 54 -6.79 -24.83 31.45
C ARG A 54 -5.31 -24.45 31.67
N GLN A 55 -5.11 -23.68 32.74
CA GLN A 55 -4.27 -24.01 33.91
C GLN A 55 -3.24 -25.16 33.70
N ARG A 56 -1.96 -24.82 33.93
CA ARG A 56 -0.78 -25.72 34.08
C ARG A 56 -0.10 -26.13 32.77
N SER A 57 0.82 -25.29 32.30
CA SER A 57 2.20 -25.70 32.00
C SER A 57 3.01 -24.46 31.60
N SER A 58 4.17 -24.29 32.24
CA SER A 58 5.23 -23.37 31.86
C SER A 58 5.91 -23.88 30.58
N GLY A 59 5.16 -23.88 29.48
CA GLY A 59 5.69 -24.11 28.13
C GLY A 59 6.20 -22.80 27.54
N PRO A 60 7.12 -22.85 26.54
CA PRO A 60 7.69 -21.66 25.94
C PRO A 60 6.57 -20.78 25.41
N GLY A 61 6.54 -19.51 25.83
CA GLY A 61 5.62 -18.52 25.30
C GLY A 61 5.79 -18.37 23.78
N PRO A 62 4.84 -17.70 23.08
CA PRO A 62 4.92 -17.44 21.65
C PRO A 62 6.08 -16.46 21.36
N SER A 63 7.28 -17.00 21.40
CA SER A 63 8.56 -16.39 21.11
C SER A 63 9.00 -17.13 19.86
N ASP A 64 8.57 -16.66 18.68
CA ASP A 64 9.20 -16.98 17.37
C ASP A 64 8.43 -16.39 16.19
N VAL A 65 7.98 -15.15 16.31
CA VAL A 65 7.74 -14.29 15.12
C VAL A 65 8.39 -12.92 15.28
N THR A 66 9.42 -12.83 16.12
CA THR A 66 10.24 -11.62 16.33
C THR A 66 11.50 -11.61 15.45
N GLY A 67 11.68 -12.60 14.57
CA GLY A 67 12.87 -12.73 13.71
C GLY A 67 12.61 -12.53 12.21
N ALA A 68 11.39 -12.20 11.79
CA ALA A 68 11.11 -11.97 10.37
C ALA A 68 11.66 -10.59 9.96
N SER A 69 12.81 -10.58 9.29
CA SER A 69 13.36 -9.34 8.71
C SER A 69 12.43 -8.76 7.63
N ARG A 70 11.60 -9.59 6.98
CA ARG A 70 10.76 -9.18 5.85
C ARG A 70 9.37 -9.81 5.92
N VAL A 71 8.34 -9.08 5.49
CA VAL A 71 6.97 -9.57 5.28
C VAL A 71 6.55 -9.27 3.85
N THR A 72 6.02 -10.26 3.13
CA THR A 72 5.51 -10.09 1.76
C THR A 72 4.01 -10.32 1.75
N LEU A 73 3.25 -9.34 1.25
CA LEU A 73 1.81 -9.40 0.98
C LEU A 73 1.62 -8.92 -0.44
N SER A 74 1.46 -9.85 -1.40
CA SER A 74 1.47 -9.53 -2.83
C SER A 74 0.55 -8.34 -3.16
N PRO A 75 1.06 -7.24 -3.77
CA PRO A 75 2.35 -7.06 -4.45
C PRO A 75 3.45 -6.41 -3.59
N PHE A 76 3.19 -6.19 -2.30
CA PHE A 76 4.03 -5.46 -1.39
C PHE A 76 5.04 -6.34 -0.66
N THR A 77 6.20 -5.77 -0.38
CA THR A 77 7.16 -6.35 0.53
C THR A 77 7.74 -5.31 1.48
N ILE A 78 7.68 -5.61 2.78
CA ILE A 78 7.98 -4.71 3.88
C ILE A 78 9.26 -5.17 4.59
N SER A 79 10.19 -4.25 4.85
CA SER A 79 11.44 -4.52 5.56
C SER A 79 12.00 -3.28 6.28
N PRO A 80 12.49 -3.37 7.53
CA PRO A 80 12.40 -4.54 8.40
C PRO A 80 10.96 -4.78 8.87
N ALA A 81 10.55 -6.04 9.01
CA ALA A 81 9.22 -6.38 9.54
C ALA A 81 9.18 -6.52 11.07
N SER A 82 10.32 -6.58 11.75
CA SER A 82 10.40 -6.49 13.20
C SER A 82 11.73 -5.87 13.65
N GLY A 83 11.77 -5.34 14.87
CA GLY A 83 12.98 -4.74 15.42
C GLY A 83 12.79 -4.06 16.76
N THR A 84 13.87 -3.49 17.27
CA THR A 84 13.89 -2.69 18.49
C THR A 84 14.43 -1.30 18.17
N ILE A 85 13.72 -0.26 18.61
CA ILE A 85 14.09 1.12 18.40
C ILE A 85 14.50 1.71 19.75
N PRO A 86 15.75 2.17 19.94
CA PRO A 86 16.18 2.76 21.19
C PRO A 86 15.38 4.03 21.52
N VAL A 87 15.41 4.47 22.78
CA VAL A 87 14.81 5.74 23.22
C VAL A 87 15.32 6.92 22.37
N GLY A 88 14.39 7.73 21.84
CA GLY A 88 14.70 8.84 20.92
C GLY A 88 15.11 8.40 19.52
N GLY A 89 15.16 7.10 19.25
CA GLY A 89 15.53 6.53 17.97
C GLY A 89 14.40 6.56 16.93
N LYS A 90 14.79 6.32 15.68
CA LYS A 90 13.87 6.18 14.54
C LYS A 90 14.25 4.94 13.74
N GLN A 91 13.25 4.25 13.18
CA GLN A 91 13.43 3.13 12.27
C GLN A 91 12.69 3.42 10.97
N THR A 92 13.42 3.47 9.86
CA THR A 92 12.82 3.51 8.53
C THR A 92 12.43 2.10 8.10
N ILE A 93 11.18 1.96 7.67
CA ILE A 93 10.58 0.77 7.08
C ILE A 93 10.41 1.03 5.59
N SER A 94 11.02 0.19 4.76
CA SER A 94 10.89 0.23 3.32
C SER A 94 9.75 -0.69 2.87
N VAL A 95 8.95 -0.19 1.94
CA VAL A 95 7.86 -0.93 1.29
C VAL A 95 8.16 -0.95 -0.21
N GLU A 96 8.56 -2.11 -0.71
CA GLU A 96 8.68 -2.38 -2.13
C GLU A 96 7.33 -2.84 -2.68
N CYS A 97 6.92 -2.31 -3.82
CA CYS A 97 5.73 -2.71 -4.54
C CYS A 97 6.14 -3.21 -5.93
N SER A 98 5.83 -4.48 -6.24
CA SER A 98 6.14 -5.08 -7.54
C SER A 98 4.85 -5.59 -8.17
N VAL A 99 4.28 -4.80 -9.08
CA VAL A 99 3.02 -5.15 -9.75
C VAL A 99 3.27 -6.08 -10.93
N GLY A 100 2.39 -7.06 -11.13
CA GLY A 100 2.46 -8.01 -12.24
C GLY A 100 1.88 -7.44 -13.54
N ALA A 101 1.59 -8.34 -14.48
CA ALA A 101 1.03 -7.99 -15.79
C ALA A 101 -0.48 -7.64 -15.76
N ILE A 102 -1.17 -7.95 -14.67
CA ILE A 102 -2.61 -7.76 -14.54
C ILE A 102 -2.89 -6.36 -13.99
N ALA A 103 -3.64 -5.56 -14.75
CA ALA A 103 -4.15 -4.29 -14.27
C ALA A 103 -5.24 -4.55 -13.20
N LYS A 104 -5.00 -4.08 -11.99
CA LYS A 104 -5.83 -4.33 -10.80
C LYS A 104 -5.44 -3.37 -9.68
N VAL A 105 -6.41 -3.01 -8.84
CA VAL A 105 -6.18 -2.34 -7.55
C VAL A 105 -5.81 -3.38 -6.49
N TYR A 106 -4.69 -3.15 -5.80
CA TYR A 106 -4.25 -3.94 -4.65
C TYR A 106 -4.36 -3.08 -3.39
N GLU A 107 -4.99 -3.63 -2.36
CA GLU A 107 -5.08 -3.03 -1.04
C GLU A 107 -4.77 -4.08 0.02
N GLU A 108 -3.86 -3.75 0.93
CA GLU A 108 -3.45 -4.63 2.02
C GLU A 108 -3.51 -3.90 3.36
N GLU A 109 -4.15 -4.55 4.33
CA GLU A 109 -4.19 -4.07 5.72
C GLU A 109 -3.12 -4.76 6.55
N LEU A 110 -2.30 -3.94 7.19
CA LEU A 110 -1.23 -4.30 8.09
C LEU A 110 -1.57 -3.91 9.53
N CYS A 111 -0.89 -4.55 10.47
CA CYS A 111 -0.85 -4.12 11.84
C CYS A 111 0.58 -4.07 12.35
N ILE A 112 0.93 -2.92 12.96
CA ILE A 112 2.17 -2.74 13.70
C ILE A 112 1.88 -3.01 15.17
N GLN A 113 2.49 -4.06 15.69
CA GLN A 113 2.39 -4.50 17.06
C GLN A 113 3.55 -3.93 17.89
N ILE A 114 3.25 -3.24 18.99
CA ILE A 114 4.24 -2.79 19.98
C ILE A 114 4.15 -3.65 21.24
N SER A 115 5.23 -4.36 21.55
CA SER A 115 5.24 -5.42 22.57
C SER A 115 5.63 -4.93 23.98
N ASP A 116 6.41 -3.84 24.09
CA ASP A 116 6.91 -3.32 25.37
C ASP A 116 6.06 -2.16 25.91
N ARG A 117 4.83 -2.47 26.33
CA ARG A 117 4.13 -1.61 27.28
C ARG A 117 4.32 -2.14 28.70
N PRO A 118 4.48 -1.26 29.72
CA PRO A 118 4.55 -1.69 31.10
C PRO A 118 3.28 -2.47 31.49
N LYS A 119 3.47 -3.50 32.34
CA LYS A 119 2.48 -4.52 32.73
C LYS A 119 1.22 -3.96 33.42
N ASP A 120 1.24 -2.69 33.78
CA ASP A 120 0.13 -1.94 34.39
C ASP A 120 -0.90 -1.44 33.37
N SER A 121 -0.55 -1.39 32.08
CA SER A 121 -1.46 -1.11 30.97
C SER A 121 -1.79 -2.42 30.23
N SER A 122 -3.06 -2.82 30.22
CA SER A 122 -3.47 -4.19 29.86
C SER A 122 -3.35 -4.60 28.38
N GLY A 123 -2.42 -4.04 27.59
CA GLY A 123 -2.31 -4.46 26.20
C GLY A 123 -1.08 -4.04 25.42
N THR A 124 -0.62 -4.99 24.59
CA THR A 124 0.10 -4.74 23.35
C THR A 124 -0.65 -3.69 22.52
N THR A 125 0.03 -2.62 22.09
CA THR A 125 -0.58 -1.64 21.19
C THR A 125 -0.57 -2.16 19.77
N ARG A 126 -1.69 -1.99 19.07
CA ARG A 126 -1.89 -2.42 17.69
C ARG A 126 -2.23 -1.19 16.85
N LEU A 127 -1.40 -0.88 15.88
CA LEU A 127 -1.58 0.25 15.00
C LEU A 127 -1.93 -0.27 13.60
N PRO A 128 -3.17 -0.05 13.12
CA PRO A 128 -3.52 -0.42 11.76
C PRO A 128 -2.77 0.48 10.76
N PHE A 129 -2.36 -0.11 9.64
CA PHE A 129 -1.65 0.57 8.57
C PHE A 129 -2.09 0.02 7.21
N ARG A 130 -2.25 0.86 6.19
CA ARG A 130 -2.76 0.46 4.88
C ARG A 130 -1.74 0.66 3.77
N LEU A 131 -1.67 -0.30 2.84
CA LEU A 131 -0.90 -0.18 1.60
C LEU A 131 -1.86 -0.25 0.42
N SER A 132 -1.73 0.64 -0.55
CA SER A 132 -2.53 0.59 -1.78
C SER A 132 -1.73 0.96 -3.02
N VAL A 133 -2.06 0.31 -4.13
CA VAL A 133 -1.53 0.60 -5.46
C VAL A 133 -2.56 0.24 -6.52
N GLU A 134 -2.66 1.05 -7.57
CA GLU A 134 -3.44 0.74 -8.76
C GLU A 134 -2.49 0.34 -9.88
N ALA A 135 -2.45 -0.95 -10.24
CA ALA A 135 -1.73 -1.38 -11.44
C ALA A 135 -2.58 -1.05 -12.67
N CYS A 136 -2.05 -0.25 -13.58
CA CYS A 136 -2.72 0.16 -14.81
C CYS A 136 -1.94 -0.30 -16.04
N LYS A 137 -2.64 -0.56 -17.15
CA LYS A 137 -2.01 -0.73 -18.46
C LYS A 137 -2.19 0.58 -19.20
N PRO A 138 -1.14 1.39 -19.40
CA PRO A 138 -1.29 2.63 -20.15
C PRO A 138 -1.68 2.29 -21.59
N THR A 139 -2.79 2.85 -22.06
CA THR A 139 -3.28 2.71 -23.43
C THR A 139 -3.61 4.10 -23.96
N LEU A 140 -3.29 4.33 -25.23
CA LEU A 140 -3.82 5.46 -25.98
C LEU A 140 -5.16 5.00 -26.56
N GLU A 141 -6.24 5.62 -26.13
CA GLU A 141 -7.53 5.48 -26.80
C GLU A 141 -7.44 6.28 -28.10
N VAL A 142 -7.59 5.62 -29.24
CA VAL A 142 -7.52 6.24 -30.58
C VAL A 142 -8.78 5.98 -31.39
N SER A 143 -9.79 5.33 -30.80
CA SER A 143 -11.03 5.02 -31.51
C SER A 143 -11.94 6.23 -31.61
N ASP A 144 -11.85 7.13 -30.64
CA ASP A 144 -12.62 8.37 -30.57
C ASP A 144 -11.72 9.57 -30.81
N PHE A 145 -11.45 9.84 -32.08
CA PHE A 145 -10.61 10.98 -32.44
C PHE A 145 -11.28 12.33 -32.12
N GLU A 146 -12.61 12.39 -32.09
CA GLU A 146 -13.35 13.63 -31.81
C GLU A 146 -13.09 14.12 -30.39
N SER A 147 -12.97 13.21 -29.40
CA SER A 147 -12.57 13.59 -28.04
C SER A 147 -11.07 13.88 -27.88
N ILE A 148 -10.20 13.36 -28.76
CA ILE A 148 -8.76 13.71 -28.74
C ILE A 148 -8.54 15.12 -29.29
N PHE A 149 -9.33 15.52 -30.27
CA PHE A 149 -9.19 16.79 -30.99
C PHE A 149 -10.43 17.67 -30.82
N GLU A 150 -10.91 17.88 -29.59
CA GLU A 150 -12.16 18.61 -29.30
C GLU A 150 -12.23 20.00 -29.95
N GLU A 151 -11.09 20.68 -30.05
CA GLU A 151 -10.98 22.03 -30.63
C GLU A 151 -10.77 22.05 -32.16
N HIS A 152 -10.44 20.91 -32.78
CA HIS A 152 -10.06 20.84 -34.18
C HIS A 152 -11.05 20.01 -35.00
N ARG A 153 -11.50 20.55 -36.14
CA ARG A 153 -12.31 19.79 -37.09
C ARG A 153 -11.44 18.74 -37.79
N ILE A 154 -11.71 17.48 -37.52
CA ILE A 154 -11.07 16.35 -38.20
C ILE A 154 -11.75 16.15 -39.55
N LEU A 155 -10.96 16.17 -40.63
CA LEU A 155 -11.45 15.98 -41.99
C LEU A 155 -11.00 14.62 -42.51
N GLN A 156 -11.91 13.87 -43.12
CA GLN A 156 -11.65 12.50 -43.55
C GLN A 156 -10.89 12.43 -44.88
N SER A 157 -10.84 13.55 -45.61
CA SER A 157 -10.10 13.63 -46.86
C SER A 157 -9.59 15.05 -47.13
N ARG A 158 -8.54 15.12 -47.95
CA ARG A 158 -8.06 16.40 -48.49
C ARG A 158 -9.13 17.13 -49.31
N ASN A 159 -10.04 16.41 -49.97
CA ASN A 159 -11.10 17.04 -50.77
C ASN A 159 -12.10 17.79 -49.88
N GLU A 160 -12.42 17.25 -48.71
CA GLU A 160 -13.29 17.92 -47.72
C GLU A 160 -12.67 19.24 -47.23
N PHE A 161 -11.35 19.24 -46.98
CA PHE A 161 -10.62 20.45 -46.64
C PHE A 161 -10.70 21.53 -47.72
N LEU A 162 -10.51 21.14 -48.99
CA LEU A 162 -10.58 22.07 -50.12
C LEU A 162 -11.99 22.65 -50.32
N LEU A 163 -13.04 21.87 -50.03
CA LEU A 163 -14.42 22.35 -50.10
C LEU A 163 -14.74 23.39 -49.01
N LEU A 164 -14.24 23.18 -47.79
CA LEU A 164 -14.41 24.14 -46.70
C LEU A 164 -13.65 25.44 -46.95
N GLN A 165 -12.42 25.37 -47.46
CA GLN A 165 -11.64 26.57 -47.84
C GLN A 165 -12.35 27.43 -48.89
N ASN A 166 -13.15 26.81 -49.76
CA ASN A 166 -13.85 27.54 -50.83
C ASN A 166 -15.19 28.14 -50.39
N HIS A 167 -15.67 27.86 -49.17
CA HIS A 167 -16.98 28.31 -48.67
C HIS A 167 -16.92 29.42 -47.59
N ASP A 168 -15.74 29.85 -47.15
CA ASP A 168 -15.56 30.90 -46.12
C ASP A 168 -15.64 32.36 -46.66
N ILE A 169 -16.29 32.59 -47.81
CA ILE A 169 -16.61 33.96 -48.29
C ILE A 169 -18.10 34.08 -48.60
N VAL A 170 -18.95 34.02 -47.59
CA VAL A 170 -20.21 34.78 -47.59
C VAL A 170 -20.40 35.37 -46.20
N GLY A 171 -19.66 36.46 -45.95
CA GLY A 171 -20.00 37.41 -44.89
C GLY A 171 -21.36 38.02 -45.21
N GLY A 172 -22.21 38.07 -44.18
CA GLY A 172 -23.57 38.62 -44.29
C GLY A 172 -23.60 40.08 -44.75
N ALA A 173 -24.69 40.39 -45.44
CA ALA A 173 -25.29 41.70 -45.53
C ALA A 173 -26.80 41.53 -45.29
#